data_AF-A0A8C4SD22-F1
#
_entry.id   AF-A0A8C4SD22-F1
#
_cell.length_a   1.000
_cell.length_b   1.000
_cell.length_c   1.000
_cell.angle_alpha   90.00
_cell.angle_beta   90.00
_cell.angle_gamma   90.00
#
_symmetry.space_group_name_H-M   'P 1'
#
loop_
_entity.id
_entity.type
_entity.pdbx_description
1 polymer ?
#
loop_
_entity_poly.entity_id
_entity_poly.type
_entity_poly.pdbx_seq_one_letter_code
_entity_poly.pdbx_strand_id
1 'polypeptide(L)'
;MCKGDVTAVIYQRNAVALQKAIEEAHPSIPVELNPLKPRRNSFEVTFVNAAGTEVNLWSGLKKGPPRKLKFPDTAVVLDALKGAL
;
A
#
# COMPACT_ATOMS: atom_id res chain seq x y z
N MET A 1 7.43 -21.23 7.17
CA MET A 1 8.64 -20.73 6.45
C MET A 1 8.49 -21.03 4.97
N CYS A 2 8.29 -20.02 4.12
CA CYS A 2 8.40 -20.13 2.66
C CYS A 2 9.22 -18.94 2.16
N LYS A 3 10.26 -19.21 1.37
CA LYS A 3 11.19 -18.24 0.76
C LYS A 3 10.67 -17.76 -0.60
N GLY A 4 11.05 -16.56 -1.02
CA GLY A 4 10.91 -16.07 -2.40
C GLY A 4 11.72 -14.78 -2.66
N ASP A 5 12.54 -14.79 -3.73
CA ASP A 5 13.53 -13.78 -4.12
C ASP A 5 12.99 -12.65 -5.05
N VAL A 6 13.85 -11.63 -5.26
CA VAL A 6 13.61 -10.21 -5.57
C VAL A 6 13.42 -9.85 -7.08
N THR A 7 12.64 -8.78 -7.35
CA THR A 7 12.91 -7.59 -8.21
C THR A 7 11.78 -7.15 -9.16
N ALA A 8 11.22 -5.97 -8.86
CA ALA A 8 10.91 -4.87 -9.79
C ALA A 8 10.55 -3.65 -8.94
N VAL A 9 11.53 -2.78 -8.69
CA VAL A 9 11.46 -1.67 -7.76
C VAL A 9 10.71 -0.49 -8.40
N ILE A 10 9.44 -0.68 -8.73
CA ILE A 10 8.60 0.44 -9.10
C ILE A 10 7.98 0.96 -7.80
N TYR A 11 8.41 2.16 -7.39
CA TYR A 11 7.88 2.93 -6.25
C TYR A 11 8.34 2.54 -4.84
N GLN A 12 9.50 1.88 -4.67
CA GLN A 12 10.04 1.53 -3.33
C GLN A 12 10.00 2.69 -2.35
N ARG A 13 10.43 3.88 -2.78
CA ARG A 13 10.55 5.03 -1.88
C ARG A 13 9.20 5.43 -1.31
N ASN A 14 8.16 5.45 -2.15
CA ASN A 14 6.80 5.81 -1.74
C ASN A 14 6.18 4.70 -0.88
N ALA A 15 6.42 3.43 -1.25
CA ALA A 15 5.95 2.27 -0.51
C ALA A 15 6.58 2.20 0.90
N VAL A 16 7.91 2.40 1.00
CA VAL A 16 8.65 2.42 2.27
C VAL A 16 8.25 3.61 3.13
N ALA A 17 8.06 4.80 2.54
CA ALA A 17 7.59 5.96 3.29
C ALA A 17 6.19 5.74 3.88
N LEU A 18 5.29 5.15 3.09
CA LEU A 18 3.95 4.79 3.55
C LEU A 18 3.98 3.69 4.62
N GLN A 19 4.80 2.66 4.44
CA GLN A 19 5.00 1.60 5.43
C GLN A 19 5.39 2.18 6.78
N LYS A 20 6.44 3.02 6.81
CA LYS A 20 6.88 3.66 8.06
C LYS A 20 5.78 4.48 8.72
N ALA A 21 5.03 5.25 7.93
CA ALA A 21 3.92 6.04 8.45
C ALA A 21 2.81 5.17 9.07
N ILE A 22 2.51 4.00 8.46
CA ILE A 22 1.54 3.04 9.02
C ILE A 22 2.10 2.37 10.28
N GLU A 23 3.35 1.93 10.28
CA GLU A 23 4.00 1.30 11.44
C GLU A 23 4.09 2.25 12.63
N GLU A 24 4.33 3.54 12.38
CA GLU A 24 4.33 4.60 13.42
C GLU A 24 2.92 4.89 13.94
N ALA A 25 1.91 4.96 13.06
CA ALA A 25 0.53 5.28 13.46
C ALA A 25 -0.21 4.09 14.08
N HIS A 26 0.08 2.87 13.62
CA HIS A 26 -0.59 1.62 13.98
C HIS A 26 0.41 0.46 14.12
N PRO A 27 1.20 0.40 15.21
CA PRO A 27 2.25 -0.60 15.39
C PRO A 27 1.77 -2.06 15.40
N SER A 28 0.48 -2.29 15.65
CA SER A 28 -0.14 -3.63 15.67
C SER A 28 -0.55 -4.14 14.28
N ILE A 29 -0.47 -3.31 13.24
CA ILE A 29 -0.86 -3.69 11.88
C ILE A 29 0.41 -4.06 11.09
N PRO A 30 0.61 -5.33 10.73
CA PRO A 30 1.73 -5.71 9.89
C PRO A 30 1.56 -5.15 8.48
N VAL A 31 2.66 -4.66 7.89
CA VAL A 31 2.68 -4.11 6.54
C VAL A 31 3.61 -4.96 5.67
N GLU A 32 3.08 -5.48 4.56
CA GLU A 32 3.85 -6.21 3.57
C GLU A 32 3.97 -5.41 2.28
N LEU A 33 5.19 -5.28 1.77
CA LEU A 33 5.45 -4.59 0.51
C LEU A 33 5.58 -5.59 -0.64
N ASN A 34 4.61 -5.55 -1.56
CA ASN A 34 4.58 -6.40 -2.77
C ASN A 34 4.81 -7.89 -2.46
N PRO A 35 3.96 -8.53 -1.62
CA PRO A 35 4.11 -9.96 -1.32
C PRO A 35 4.00 -10.84 -2.59
N LEU A 36 3.36 -10.31 -3.63
CA LEU A 36 3.28 -10.89 -4.97
C LEU A 36 3.89 -9.93 -6.01
N LYS A 37 4.18 -10.46 -7.20
CA LYS A 37 4.68 -9.66 -8.33
C LYS A 37 3.75 -8.46 -8.57
N PRO A 38 4.25 -7.21 -8.41
CA PRO A 38 3.38 -6.05 -8.45
C PRO A 38 2.84 -5.80 -9.86
N ARG A 39 1.61 -5.30 -9.94
CA ARG A 39 1.05 -4.86 -11.21
C ARG A 39 1.85 -3.67 -11.75
N ARG A 40 2.21 -3.73 -13.03
CA ARG A 40 2.95 -2.67 -13.70
C ARG A 40 2.13 -1.37 -13.72
N ASN A 41 2.80 -0.25 -13.47
CA ASN A 41 2.26 1.12 -13.59
C ASN A 41 1.07 1.46 -12.67
N SER A 42 0.94 0.79 -11.53
CA SER A 42 -0.03 1.07 -10.48
C SER A 42 0.62 1.22 -9.11
N PHE A 43 -0.06 1.91 -8.21
CA PHE A 43 0.28 1.96 -6.79
C PHE A 43 -1.02 1.67 -6.05
N GLU A 44 -1.11 0.49 -5.45
CA GLU A 44 -2.33 -0.02 -4.85
C GLU A 44 -2.05 -0.28 -3.37
N VAL A 45 -3.01 0.08 -2.52
CA VAL A 45 -2.95 -0.17 -1.08
C VAL A 45 -4.24 -0.87 -0.68
N THR A 46 -4.10 -2.07 -0.12
CA THR A 46 -5.21 -2.89 0.34
C THR A 46 -4.98 -3.21 1.82
N PHE A 47 -6.05 -3.18 2.60
CA PHE A 47 -6.07 -3.61 3.98
C PHE A 47 -6.99 -4.82 4.12
N VAL A 48 -6.59 -5.81 4.91
CA VAL A 48 -7.44 -6.96 5.26
C VAL A 48 -7.88 -6.76 6.71
N ASN A 49 -9.17 -6.60 6.92
CA ASN A 49 -9.70 -6.40 8.28
C ASN A 49 -9.76 -7.73 9.06
N ALA A 50 -10.14 -7.65 10.34
CA ALA A 50 -10.24 -8.83 11.21
C ALA A 50 -11.26 -9.89 10.72
N ALA A 51 -12.22 -9.49 9.88
CA ALA A 51 -13.19 -10.39 9.25
C ALA A 51 -12.66 -11.03 7.96
N GLY A 52 -11.40 -10.79 7.58
CA GLY A 52 -10.80 -11.29 6.34
C GLY A 52 -11.28 -10.59 5.08
N THR A 53 -11.95 -9.43 5.21
CA THR A 53 -12.45 -8.67 4.06
C THR A 53 -11.37 -7.72 3.56
N GLU A 54 -11.11 -7.75 2.25
CA GLU A 54 -10.21 -6.80 1.58
C GLU A 54 -10.90 -5.44 1.38
N VAL A 55 -10.25 -4.39 1.88
CA VAL A 55 -10.65 -2.98 1.71
C VAL A 55 -9.58 -2.28 0.87
N ASN A 56 -9.98 -1.74 -0.28
CA ASN A 56 -9.08 -0.91 -1.09
C ASN A 56 -8.95 0.48 -0.47
N LEU A 57 -7.77 0.78 0.09
CA LEU A 57 -7.47 2.09 0.67
C LEU A 57 -7.03 3.10 -0.40
N TRP A 58 -6.35 2.63 -1.44
CA TRP A 58 -5.95 3.46 -2.57
C TRP A 58 -5.79 2.66 -3.86
N SER A 59 -6.15 3.29 -4.98
CA SER A 59 -5.88 2.78 -6.32
C SER A 59 -5.32 3.86 -7.24
N GLY A 60 -4.04 3.74 -7.59
CA GLY A 60 -3.38 4.59 -8.57
C GLY A 60 -3.82 4.31 -10.01
N LEU A 61 -4.46 3.16 -10.27
CA LEU A 61 -5.04 2.85 -11.58
C LEU A 61 -6.14 3.85 -11.98
N LYS A 62 -7.01 4.20 -11.03
CA LYS A 62 -8.14 5.12 -11.24
C LYS A 62 -7.70 6.58 -11.45
N LYS A 63 -6.42 6.89 -11.21
CA LYS A 63 -5.89 8.27 -11.26
C LYS A 63 -5.35 8.68 -12.64
N GLY A 64 -5.31 7.76 -13.62
CA GLY A 64 -4.91 8.05 -14.99
C GLY A 64 -3.52 8.67 -15.12
N PRO A 65 -3.18 9.26 -16.29
CA PRO A 65 -2.13 10.28 -16.39
C PRO A 65 -2.60 11.59 -15.73
N PRO A 66 -1.69 12.41 -15.17
CA PRO A 66 -0.23 12.26 -15.05
C PRO A 66 0.25 11.35 -13.89
N ARG A 67 1.42 10.72 -14.05
CA ARG A 67 1.97 9.68 -13.15
C ARG A 67 2.02 10.08 -11.67
N LYS A 68 2.28 11.35 -11.36
CA LYS A 68 2.37 11.85 -9.98
C LYS A 68 1.09 11.60 -9.18
N LEU A 69 -0.07 11.65 -9.81
CA LEU A 69 -1.37 11.45 -9.15
C LEU A 69 -1.64 10.00 -8.77
N LYS A 70 -0.82 9.05 -9.24
CA LYS A 70 -0.94 7.64 -8.89
C LYS A 70 -0.44 7.35 -7.47
N PHE A 71 0.38 8.23 -6.90
CA PHE A 71 0.88 8.10 -5.54
C PHE A 71 0.02 8.96 -4.60
N PRO A 72 -0.49 8.38 -3.51
CA PRO A 72 -1.18 9.16 -2.50
C PRO A 72 -0.17 9.90 -1.62
N ASP A 73 -0.63 10.99 -0.99
CA ASP A 73 -0.03 11.45 0.25
C ASP A 73 -0.28 10.41 1.35
N THR A 74 0.66 10.25 2.28
CA THR A 74 0.55 9.25 3.37
C THR A 74 -0.70 9.48 4.21
N ALA A 75 -1.02 10.74 4.51
CA ALA A 75 -2.21 11.13 5.27
C ALA A 75 -3.52 10.58 4.66
N VAL A 76 -3.64 10.60 3.33
CA VAL A 76 -4.86 10.11 2.65
C VAL A 76 -5.06 8.61 2.89
N VAL A 77 -3.98 7.83 2.90
CA VAL A 77 -4.06 6.40 3.18
C VAL A 77 -4.33 6.14 4.66
N LEU A 78 -3.75 6.91 5.56
CA LEU A 78 -3.98 6.78 7.00
C LEU A 78 -5.42 7.12 7.38
N ASP A 79 -6.01 8.16 6.78
CA ASP A 79 -7.42 8.50 6.99
C ASP A 79 -8.34 7.40 6.47
N ALA A 80 -8.05 6.84 5.28
CA ALA A 80 -8.78 5.71 4.74
C ALA A 80 -8.64 4.45 5.63
N LEU A 81 -7.45 4.19 6.15
CA LEU A 81 -7.19 3.08 7.07
C LEU A 81 -7.99 3.27 8.37
N LYS A 82 -8.00 4.47 8.95
CA LYS A 82 -8.77 4.78 10.16
C LYS A 82 -10.27 4.52 9.99
N GLY A 83 -10.83 4.78 8.80
CA GLY A 83 -12.23 4.46 8.50
C GLY A 83 -12.51 2.99 8.22
N ALA A 84 -11.48 2.17 7.99
CA ALA A 84 -11.58 0.75 7.67
C ALA A 84 -11.25 -0.18 8.87
N LEU A 85 -10.70 0.39 9.96
CA LEU A 85 -10.53 -0.28 11.25
C LEU A 85 -11.86 -0.37 12.00
#